data_AF-A0A972X3F6-F1
#
_entry.id   AF-A0A972X3F6-F1
#
_cell.length_a   1.000
_cell.length_b   1.000
_cell.length_c   1.000
_cell.angle_alpha   90.00
_cell.angle_beta   90.00
_cell.angle_gamma   90.00
#
_symmetry.space_group_name_H-M   'P 1'
#
loop_
_entity.id
_entity.type
_entity.pdbx_description
1 polymer ?
#
loop_
_entity_poly.entity_id
_entity_poly.type
_entity_poly.pdbx_seq_one_letter_code
_entity_poly.pdbx_strand_id
1 'polypeptide(L)'
;MILRHDPDNGYSLFATQVLRQTGQQIGHAPEYLAEQICEAVWNGADVCGAILEVTGGMTDKPTRGVNFAVFYVAPSVSHDERDRYILNVMNAEARKR
;
A
#
# COMPACT_ATOMS: atom_id res chain seq x y z
N MET A 1 -7.18 -2.81 -0.93
CA MET A 1 -6.39 -2.72 0.32
C MET A 1 -6.55 -1.31 0.85
N ILE A 2 -6.36 -1.08 2.15
CA ILE A 2 -6.40 0.26 2.75
C ILE A 2 -5.03 0.55 3.35
N LEU A 3 -4.44 1.70 3.01
CA LEU A 3 -3.28 2.25 3.69
C LEU A 3 -3.78 3.28 4.69
N ARG A 4 -3.42 3.13 5.96
CA ARG A 4 -3.86 4.01 7.03
C ARG A 4 -2.68 4.52 7.83
N HIS A 5 -2.50 5.83 7.86
CA HIS A 5 -1.55 6.49 8.75
C HIS A 5 -1.94 6.27 10.21
N ASP A 6 -0.95 5.94 11.04
CA ASP A 6 -1.06 5.62 12.47
C ASP A 6 -0.19 6.61 13.27
N PRO A 7 -0.70 7.83 13.53
CA PRO A 7 0.09 8.91 14.14
C PRO A 7 0.45 8.65 15.61
N ASP A 8 -0.28 7.75 16.28
CA ASP A 8 -0.07 7.41 17.69
C ASP A 8 0.98 6.29 17.87
N ASN A 9 1.62 5.86 16.78
CA ASN A 9 2.62 4.82 16.84
C ASN A 9 3.88 5.29 17.59
N GLY A 10 4.19 4.62 18.70
CA GLY A 10 5.34 4.98 19.55
C GLY A 10 6.72 4.78 18.92
N TYR A 11 6.82 4.21 17.71
CA TYR A 11 8.08 3.96 17.02
C TYR A 11 8.35 4.92 15.86
N SER A 12 7.32 5.35 15.12
CA SER A 12 7.50 6.23 13.96
C SER A 12 6.29 7.13 13.72
N LEU A 13 6.55 8.42 13.49
CA LEU A 13 5.52 9.42 13.17
C LEU A 13 4.84 9.18 11.81
N PHE A 14 5.47 8.42 10.92
CA PHE A 14 4.96 8.11 9.59
C PHE A 14 4.33 6.73 9.49
N ALA A 15 4.23 6.00 10.62
CA ALA A 15 3.79 4.62 10.63
C ALA A 15 2.50 4.44 9.80
N THR A 16 2.56 3.58 8.79
CA THR A 16 1.43 3.33 7.89
C THR A 16 1.06 1.87 7.95
N GLN A 17 -0.17 1.61 8.38
CA GLN A 17 -0.75 0.27 8.46
C GLN A 17 -1.24 -0.18 7.09
N VAL A 18 -1.02 -1.46 6.80
CA VAL A 18 -1.56 -2.13 5.61
C VAL A 18 -2.74 -3.00 6.05
N LEU A 19 -3.95 -2.62 5.63
CA LEU A 19 -5.20 -3.28 6.03
C LEU A 19 -5.90 -3.96 4.85
N ARG A 20 -6.59 -5.05 5.13
CA ARG A 20 -7.61 -5.62 4.23
C ARG A 20 -8.80 -4.65 4.09
N GLN A 21 -9.63 -4.86 3.07
CA GLN A 21 -10.91 -4.14 2.96
C GLN A 21 -11.84 -4.38 4.16
N THR A 22 -11.65 -5.50 4.87
CA THR A 22 -12.37 -5.80 6.12
C THR A 22 -11.86 -5.00 7.33
N GLY A 23 -10.81 -4.18 7.17
CA GLY A 23 -10.17 -3.43 8.26
C GLY A 23 -9.12 -4.23 9.05
N GLN A 24 -8.97 -5.54 8.80
CA GLN A 24 -7.95 -6.35 9.46
C GLN A 24 -6.55 -5.96 8.97
N GLN A 25 -5.64 -5.68 9.91
CA GLN A 25 -4.25 -5.41 9.60
C GLN A 25 -3.51 -6.68 9.17
N ILE A 26 -2.74 -6.56 8.09
CA ILE A 26 -1.91 -7.63 7.53
C ILE A 26 -0.42 -7.28 7.49
N GLY A 27 -0.06 -6.04 7.80
CA GLY A 27 1.33 -5.60 7.88
C GLY A 27 1.46 -4.10 8.12
N HIS A 28 2.68 -3.60 7.94
CA HIS A 28 3.04 -2.19 7.97
C HIS A 28 3.87 -1.86 6.73
N ALA A 29 3.77 -0.62 6.25
CA ALA A 29 4.71 -0.12 5.27
C ALA A 29 6.10 0.04 5.93
N PRO A 30 7.19 -0.28 5.23
CA PRO A 30 8.53 0.08 5.71
C PRO A 30 8.66 1.60 5.81
N GLU A 31 9.49 2.08 6.74
CA GLU A 31 9.55 3.49 7.14
C GLU A 31 9.77 4.45 5.96
N TYR A 32 10.72 4.14 5.07
CA TYR A 32 10.99 4.96 3.88
C TYR A 32 9.75 5.13 2.99
N LEU A 33 8.91 4.10 2.87
CA LEU A 33 7.71 4.13 2.05
C LEU A 33 6.58 4.84 2.78
N ALA A 34 6.51 4.65 4.10
CA ALA A 34 5.53 5.29 4.96
C ALA A 34 5.71 6.82 4.97
N GLU A 35 6.95 7.31 5.04
CA GLU A 35 7.29 8.73 4.91
C GLU A 35 6.82 9.31 3.56
N GLN A 36 7.14 8.63 2.46
CA GLN A 36 6.70 9.04 1.11
C GLN A 36 5.17 9.07 0.97
N ILE A 37 4.47 8.11 1.57
CA ILE A 37 3.00 8.09 1.60
C ILE A 37 2.47 9.31 2.34
N CYS A 38 2.97 9.57 3.55
CA CYS A 38 2.55 10.71 4.36
C CYS A 38 2.80 12.04 3.64
N GLU A 39 3.99 12.23 3.07
CA GLU A 39 4.34 13.44 2.34
C GLU A 39 3.42 13.65 1.12
N ALA A 40 3.17 12.60 0.34
CA ALA A 40 2.28 12.70 -0.81
C ALA A 40 0.84 13.07 -0.41
N VAL A 41 0.32 12.45 0.65
CA VAL A 41 -1.02 12.76 1.17
C VAL A 41 -1.09 14.19 1.70
N TRP A 42 -0.07 14.66 2.42
CA TRP A 42 0.00 16.06 2.88
C TRP A 42 0.07 17.07 1.74
N ASN A 43 0.68 16.70 0.62
CA ASN A 43 0.70 17.48 -0.60
C ASN A 43 -0.59 17.35 -1.45
N GLY A 44 -1.60 16.63 -0.93
CA GLY A 44 -2.93 16.50 -1.53
C GLY A 44 -3.06 15.39 -2.56
N ALA A 45 -2.04 14.54 -2.75
CA ALA A 45 -2.15 13.39 -3.64
C ALA A 45 -3.10 12.33 -3.07
N ASP A 46 -3.82 11.66 -3.96
CA ASP A 46 -4.53 10.42 -3.61
C ASP A 46 -3.52 9.26 -3.65
N VAL A 47 -3.57 8.38 -2.66
CA VAL A 47 -2.63 7.25 -2.53
C VAL A 47 -3.39 5.95 -2.49
N CYS A 48 -3.17 5.14 -3.52
CA CYS A 48 -3.81 3.84 -3.67
C CYS A 48 -2.79 2.72 -3.47
N GLY A 49 -3.20 1.65 -2.80
CA GLY A 49 -2.34 0.48 -2.59
C GLY A 49 -2.94 -0.78 -3.21
N ALA A 50 -2.10 -1.58 -3.89
CA ALA A 50 -2.49 -2.86 -4.46
C ALA A 50 -1.60 -3.99 -3.95
N ILE A 51 -2.22 -5.09 -3.50
CA ILE A 51 -1.48 -6.27 -3.07
C ILE A 51 -0.93 -6.97 -4.31
N LEU A 52 0.38 -7.14 -4.36
CA LEU A 52 1.04 -7.97 -5.36
C LEU A 52 1.04 -9.41 -4.87
N GLU A 53 1.52 -9.68 -3.67
CA GLU A 53 1.72 -11.03 -3.15
C GLU A 53 1.59 -11.04 -1.63
N VAL A 54 0.94 -12.06 -1.06
CA VAL A 54 1.00 -12.32 0.38
C VAL A 54 2.14 -13.31 0.62
N THR A 55 3.07 -12.95 1.49
CA THR A 55 4.27 -13.76 1.77
C THR A 55 4.22 -14.34 3.18
N GLY A 56 4.94 -15.45 3.40
CA GLY A 56 5.01 -16.11 4.72
C GLY A 56 3.71 -16.78 5.15
N GLY A 57 3.56 -16.98 6.46
CA GLY A 57 2.50 -17.82 7.05
C GLY A 57 2.72 -19.33 6.89
N MET A 58 3.96 -19.74 6.61
CA MET A 58 4.41 -21.14 6.50
C MET A 58 5.22 -21.53 7.74
N THR A 59 5.43 -22.83 7.96
CA THR A 59 6.16 -23.35 9.14
C THR A 59 7.58 -22.77 9.27
N ASP A 60 8.24 -22.47 8.14
CA ASP A 60 9.58 -21.87 8.05
C ASP A 60 9.57 -20.33 8.04
N LYS A 61 8.43 -19.71 7.70
CA LYS A 61 8.22 -18.26 7.66
C LYS A 61 6.90 -17.91 8.36
N PRO A 62 6.84 -17.97 9.70
CA PRO A 62 5.57 -17.90 10.42
C PRO A 62 4.89 -16.52 10.31
N THR A 63 5.67 -15.46 10.13
CA THR A 63 5.15 -14.09 9.99
C THR A 63 4.53 -13.92 8.60
N ARG A 64 3.23 -13.60 8.55
CA ARG A 64 2.58 -13.17 7.31
C ARG A 64 3.02 -11.75 6.96
N GLY A 65 3.48 -11.57 5.73
CA GLY A 65 3.84 -10.30 5.12
C GLY A 65 3.09 -10.07 3.82
N VAL A 66 3.36 -8.94 3.18
CA VAL A 66 2.74 -8.59 1.90
C VAL A 66 3.72 -7.78 1.05
N ASN A 67 3.89 -8.18 -0.20
CA ASN A 67 4.45 -7.35 -1.25
C ASN A 67 3.29 -6.54 -1.85
N PHE A 68 3.41 -5.23 -1.88
CA PHE A 68 2.37 -4.35 -2.40
C PHE A 68 2.98 -3.22 -3.22
N ALA A 69 2.21 -2.69 -4.16
CA ALA A 69 2.52 -1.49 -4.91
C ALA A 69 1.74 -0.31 -4.31
N VAL A 70 2.36 0.87 -4.37
CA VAL A 70 1.74 2.14 -4.01
C VAL A 70 1.68 3.01 -5.27
N PHE A 71 0.50 3.57 -5.52
CA PHE A 71 0.23 4.46 -6.63
C PHE A 71 -0.05 5.84 -6.07
N TYR A 72 0.80 6.79 -6.43
CA TYR A 72 0.64 8.21 -6.11
C TYR A 72 -0.11 8.87 -7.26
N VAL A 73 -1.26 9.44 -6.96
CA VAL A 73 -2.19 9.96 -7.96
C VAL A 73 -2.30 11.45 -7.76
N ALA A 74 -1.88 12.21 -8.77
CA ALA A 74 -1.99 13.66 -8.72
C ALA A 74 -3.47 14.07 -8.60
N PRO A 75 -3.79 15.17 -7.90
CA PRO A 75 -5.18 15.62 -7.69
C PRO A 75 -5.97 15.87 -8.98
N SER A 76 -5.27 16.14 -10.08
CA SER A 76 -5.85 16.40 -11.40
C SER A 76 -6.27 15.13 -12.15
N VAL A 77 -5.86 13.95 -11.69
CA VAL A 77 -6.13 12.68 -12.37
C VAL A 77 -7.48 12.13 -11.95
N SER A 78 -8.32 11.81 -12.93
CA SER A 78 -9.63 11.20 -12.68
C SER A 78 -9.52 9.79 -12.10
N HIS A 79 -10.53 9.36 -11.33
CA HIS A 79 -10.60 7.99 -10.83
C HIS A 79 -10.59 6.94 -11.94
N ASP A 80 -11.26 7.21 -13.08
CA ASP A 80 -11.30 6.27 -14.21
C ASP A 80 -9.92 6.06 -14.85
N GLU A 81 -9.14 7.14 -14.98
CA GLU A 81 -7.77 7.07 -15.50
C GLU A 81 -6.85 6.34 -14.53
N ARG A 82 -6.94 6.67 -13.24
CA ARG A 82 -6.25 5.97 -12.16
C ARG A 82 -6.53 4.47 -12.20
N ASP A 83 -7.80 4.08 -12.20
CA ASP A 83 -8.21 2.68 -12.10
C ASP A 83 -7.78 1.90 -13.34
N ARG A 84 -7.85 2.51 -14.54
CA ARG A 84 -7.34 1.91 -15.78
C ARG A 84 -5.84 1.70 -15.75
N TYR A 85 -5.08 2.69 -15.25
CA TYR A 85 -3.63 2.57 -15.11
C TYR A 85 -3.26 1.46 -14.13
N ILE A 86 -3.87 1.45 -12.94
CA ILE A 86 -3.63 0.43 -11.91
C ILE A 86 -3.93 -0.96 -12.48
N LEU A 87 -5.08 -1.14 -13.15
CA LEU A 87 -5.44 -2.44 -13.73
C LEU A 87 -4.41 -2.92 -14.77
N ASN A 88 -3.90 -2.02 -15.61
CA ASN A 88 -2.87 -2.34 -16.60
C ASN A 88 -1.55 -2.78 -15.95
N VAL A 89 -1.10 -2.05 -14.92
CA VAL A 89 0.11 -2.41 -14.16
C VAL A 89 -0.07 -3.76 -13.47
N MET A 90 -1.20 -3.98 -12.80
CA MET A 90 -1.49 -5.24 -12.11
C MET A 90 -1.55 -6.42 -13.08
N ASN A 91 -2.13 -6.24 -14.28
CA ASN A 91 -2.14 -7.26 -15.32
C ASN A 91 -0.73 -7.55 -15.85
N ALA A 92 0.13 -6.54 -15.98
CA ALA A 92 1.52 -6.73 -16.39
C ALA A 92 2.33 -7.51 -15.34
N GLU A 93 2.14 -7.21 -14.05
CA GLU A 93 2.77 -7.94 -12.94
C GLU A 93 2.28 -9.38 -12.83
N ALA A 94 0.98 -9.62 -13.06
CA ALA A 94 0.43 -10.98 -13.06
C ALA A 94 1.00 -11.87 -14.17
N ARG A 95 1.38 -11.29 -15.33
CA ARG A 95 1.99 -12.04 -16.46
C ARG A 95 3.46 -12.39 -16.25
N LYS A 96 4.14 -11.78 -15.26
CA LYS A 96 5.55 -12.05 -14.94
C LYS A 96 5.73 -13.24 -13.98
N ARG A 97 4.63 -13.79 -13.46
CA ARG A 97 4.61 -14.94 -12.54
C ARG A 97 4.25 -16.21 -13.29
#